data_AF-A0A7C3P634-F1
#
_entry.id   AF-A0A7C3P634-F1
#
_cell.length_a   1.000
_cell.length_b   1.000
_cell.length_c   1.000
_cell.angle_alpha   90.00
_cell.angle_beta   90.00
_cell.angle_gamma   90.00
#
_symmetry.space_group_name_H-M   'P 1'
#
loop_
_entity.id
_entity.type
_entity.pdbx_description
1 polymer ?
#
loop_
_entity_poly.entity_id
_entity_poly.type
_entity_poly.pdbx_seq_one_letter_code
_entity_poly.pdbx_strand_id
1 'polypeptide(L)'
;MIPYTLSTPDGEIREFPPLVIPFPIGNLPVGGGWGLRIFPYRTVRRAMKELNRLGHPGLIHCHPSDFDTQTPSLPLPWIKRFVCYGKIRTTEERLTRLLDDFEFSTVRKVLLSMELKIPNSKLQNANTCLPAGRCSNVHNSKPQR
;
A
#
# COMPACT_ATOMS: atom_id res chain seq x y z
N MET A 1 -1.53 -3.72 -10.08
CA MET A 1 -2.36 -4.36 -9.03
C MET A 1 -3.35 -3.34 -8.51
N ILE A 2 -4.51 -3.80 -8.03
CA ILE A 2 -5.58 -2.96 -7.49
C ILE A 2 -5.77 -3.25 -6.00
N PRO A 3 -6.33 -2.33 -5.21
CA PRO A 3 -6.63 -2.61 -3.80
C PRO A 3 -7.65 -3.74 -3.64
N TYR A 4 -7.46 -4.61 -2.65
CA TYR A 4 -8.36 -5.74 -2.37
C TYR A 4 -8.49 -6.00 -0.86
N THR A 5 -9.51 -6.77 -0.48
CA THR A 5 -9.77 -7.15 0.92
C THR A 5 -9.56 -8.64 1.08
N LEU A 6 -8.79 -9.03 2.09
CA LEU A 6 -8.59 -10.40 2.53
C LEU A 6 -9.45 -10.65 3.76
N SER A 7 -10.29 -11.70 3.71
CA SER A 7 -11.04 -12.17 4.88
C SER A 7 -10.19 -13.18 5.66
N THR A 8 -9.93 -12.89 6.93
CA THR A 8 -9.26 -13.81 7.88
C THR A 8 -10.26 -14.23 8.97
N PRO A 9 -10.00 -15.31 9.72
CA PRO A 9 -10.85 -15.72 10.84
C PRO A 9 -11.02 -14.64 11.93
N ASP A 10 -10.03 -13.75 12.07
CA ASP A 10 -9.99 -12.69 13.08
C ASP A 10 -10.49 -11.32 12.55
N GLY A 11 -10.80 -11.21 11.26
CA GLY A 11 -11.34 -9.99 10.66
C GLY A 11 -10.97 -9.77 9.19
N GLU A 12 -11.29 -8.60 8.66
CA GLU A 12 -10.93 -8.22 7.30
C GLU A 12 -9.65 -7.36 7.27
N ILE A 13 -8.72 -7.73 6.39
CA ILE A 13 -7.49 -6.97 6.13
C ILE A 13 -7.60 -6.34 4.74
N ARG A 14 -7.50 -5.01 4.67
CA ARG A 14 -7.49 -4.28 3.40
C ARG A 14 -6.06 -4.05 2.94
N GLU A 15 -5.72 -4.58 1.77
CA GLU A 15 -4.39 -4.43 1.18
C GLU A 15 -4.39 -3.35 0.10
N PHE A 16 -3.39 -2.47 0.18
CA PHE A 16 -3.13 -1.42 -0.80
C PHE A 16 -1.76 -1.65 -1.42
N PRO A 17 -1.68 -2.36 -2.56
CA PRO A 17 -0.41 -2.61 -3.19
C PRO A 17 0.18 -1.30 -3.75
N PRO A 18 1.51 -1.11 -3.68
CA PRO A 18 2.17 0.01 -4.34
C PRO A 18 1.98 -0.06 -5.86
N LEU A 19 2.17 1.07 -6.54
CA LEU A 19 2.12 1.15 -7.99
C LEU A 19 3.15 0.21 -8.60
N VAL A 20 2.68 -0.78 -9.36
CA VAL A 20 3.50 -1.75 -10.09
C VAL A 20 3.24 -1.66 -11.58
N ILE A 21 4.29 -1.86 -12.38
CA ILE A 21 4.15 -2.06 -13.83
C ILE A 21 4.46 -3.52 -14.18
N PRO A 22 3.73 -4.11 -15.14
CA PRO A 22 4.09 -5.40 -15.70
C PRO A 22 5.39 -5.24 -16.51
N PHE A 23 6.37 -6.10 -16.22
CA PHE A 23 7.63 -6.17 -16.96
C PHE A 23 7.94 -7.65 -17.28
N PRO A 24 8.71 -7.97 -18.33
CA PRO A 24 8.89 -9.37 -18.78
C PRO A 24 9.45 -10.33 -17.73
N ILE A 25 10.20 -9.81 -16.74
CA ILE A 25 10.78 -10.59 -15.64
C ILE A 25 9.98 -10.47 -14.32
N GLY A 26 8.80 -9.86 -14.34
CA GLY A 26 7.92 -9.73 -13.17
C GLY A 26 7.30 -8.34 -13.01
N ASN A 27 6.51 -8.17 -11.94
CA ASN A 27 5.91 -6.89 -11.60
C ASN A 27 6.93 -5.99 -10.90
N LEU A 28 7.31 -4.88 -11.53
CA LEU A 28 8.29 -3.96 -10.96
C LEU A 28 7.58 -2.88 -10.11
N PRO A 29 7.97 -2.70 -8.83
CA PRO A 29 7.40 -1.68 -7.96
C PRO A 29 7.94 -0.29 -8.36
N VAL A 30 7.17 0.41 -9.19
CA VAL A 30 7.52 1.75 -9.70
C VAL A 30 7.13 2.85 -8.73
N GLY A 31 6.13 2.58 -7.89
CA GLY A 31 5.64 3.50 -6.87
C GLY A 31 6.47 3.52 -5.60
N GLY A 32 7.55 2.74 -5.49
CA GLY A 32 8.45 2.76 -4.33
C GLY A 32 9.66 3.68 -4.54
N GLY A 33 10.38 4.00 -3.47
CA GLY A 33 11.55 4.88 -3.46
C GLY A 33 12.57 4.61 -4.58
N TRP A 34 13.11 3.40 -4.65
CA TRP A 34 14.07 3.02 -5.69
C TRP A 34 13.45 2.96 -7.10
N GLY A 35 12.18 2.55 -7.21
CA GLY A 35 11.45 2.56 -8.47
C GLY A 35 11.35 3.97 -9.05
N LEU A 36 10.95 4.94 -8.25
CA LEU A 36 10.80 6.34 -8.68
C LEU A 36 12.13 6.96 -9.14
N ARG A 37 13.26 6.53 -8.56
CA ARG A 37 14.61 6.97 -8.94
C ARG A 37 15.05 6.44 -10.31
N ILE A 38 14.73 5.20 -10.63
CA ILE A 38 15.22 4.51 -11.82
C ILE A 38 14.31 4.69 -13.03
N PHE A 39 13.00 4.60 -12.82
CA PHE A 39 12.06 4.67 -13.92
C PHE A 39 11.86 6.11 -14.39
N PRO A 40 11.77 6.33 -15.72
CA PRO A 40 11.48 7.65 -16.23
C PRO A 40 10.05 8.06 -15.85
N TYR A 41 9.86 9.35 -15.56
CA TYR A 41 8.55 9.92 -15.20
C TYR A 41 7.42 9.54 -16.14
N ARG A 42 7.71 9.46 -17.45
CA ARG A 42 6.73 9.05 -18.46
C ARG A 42 6.13 7.66 -18.18
N THR A 43 6.92 6.73 -17.67
CA THR A 43 6.46 5.38 -17.34
C THR A 43 5.58 5.40 -16.10
N VAL A 44 6.02 6.06 -15.03
CA VAL A 44 5.24 6.23 -13.78
C VAL A 44 3.89 6.90 -14.09
N ARG A 45 3.91 8.00 -14.85
CA ARG A 45 2.72 8.74 -15.27
C ARG A 45 1.76 7.88 -16.09
N ARG A 46 2.27 7.08 -17.04
CA ARG A 46 1.44 6.17 -17.84
C ARG A 46 0.77 5.12 -16.96
N ALA A 47 1.52 4.51 -16.04
CA ALA A 47 0.98 3.52 -15.12
C ALA A 47 -0.10 4.11 -14.20
N MET A 48 0.13 5.31 -13.68
CA MET A 48 -0.84 6.03 -12.85
C MET A 48 -2.10 6.40 -13.64
N LYS A 49 -1.95 6.93 -14.87
CA LYS A 49 -3.09 7.24 -15.74
C LYS A 49 -3.92 6.01 -16.08
N GLU A 50 -3.27 4.87 -16.32
CA GLU A 50 -4.00 3.64 -16.63
C GLU A 50 -4.80 3.13 -15.43
N LEU A 51 -4.22 3.16 -14.23
CA LEU A 51 -4.98 2.83 -13.00
C LEU A 51 -6.16 3.77 -12.78
N ASN A 52 -5.94 5.08 -12.94
CA ASN A 52 -7.00 6.07 -12.80
C ASN A 52 -8.10 5.86 -13.86
N ARG A 53 -7.74 5.47 -15.10
CA ARG A 53 -8.69 5.13 -16.17
C ARG A 53 -9.53 3.89 -15.82
N LEU A 54 -8.94 2.93 -15.12
CA LEU A 54 -9.63 1.76 -14.59
C LEU A 54 -10.45 2.08 -13.32
N GLY A 55 -10.45 3.34 -12.85
CA GLY A 55 -11.18 3.77 -11.65
C GLY A 55 -10.50 3.39 -10.33
N HIS A 56 -9.24 2.97 -10.37
CA HIS A 56 -8.48 2.56 -9.19
C HIS A 56 -7.40 3.60 -8.83
N PRO A 57 -7.22 3.90 -7.54
CA PRO A 57 -6.14 4.79 -7.09
C PRO A 57 -4.78 4.08 -7.19
N GLY A 58 -3.75 4.80 -7.64
CA GLY A 58 -2.36 4.33 -7.53
C GLY A 58 -1.72 4.79 -6.23
N LEU A 59 -0.99 3.88 -5.56
CA LEU A 59 -0.24 4.19 -4.34
C LEU A 59 1.23 4.45 -4.66
N ILE A 60 1.74 5.59 -4.19
CA ILE A 60 3.15 5.95 -4.24
C ILE A 60 3.67 6.11 -2.83
N HIS A 61 4.81 5.49 -2.57
CA HIS A 61 5.53 5.50 -1.31
C HIS A 61 6.97 5.93 -1.54
N CYS A 62 7.40 6.98 -0.83
CA CYS A 62 8.76 7.51 -0.92
C CYS A 62 9.31 7.74 0.49
N HIS A 63 10.59 7.44 0.70
CA HIS A 63 11.29 7.75 1.94
C HIS A 63 11.92 9.14 1.88
N PRO A 64 12.04 9.87 3.00
CA PRO A 64 12.73 11.16 3.03
C PRO A 64 14.20 11.07 2.55
N SER A 65 14.88 9.97 2.88
CA SER A 65 16.23 9.67 2.38
C SER A 65 16.28 9.46 0.86
N ASP A 66 15.12 9.30 0.20
CA ASP A 66 15.07 9.20 -1.25
C ASP A 66 15.39 10.54 -1.95
N PHE A 67 15.27 11.65 -1.23
CA PHE A 67 15.47 13.02 -1.73
C PHE A 67 16.69 13.71 -1.12
N ASP A 68 17.29 13.15 -0.08
CA ASP A 68 18.40 13.78 0.62
C ASP A 68 19.72 13.66 -0.16
N THR A 69 20.19 14.79 -0.69
CA THR A 69 21.47 14.92 -1.40
C THR A 69 22.67 15.08 -0.47
N GLN A 70 22.47 15.29 0.83
CA GLN A 70 23.55 15.67 1.77
C GLN A 70 24.24 14.47 2.43
N THR A 71 24.02 13.25 1.92
CA THR A 71 24.67 12.07 2.48
C THR A 71 26.18 12.13 2.20
N PRO A 72 27.07 11.98 3.21
CA PRO A 72 28.51 12.04 3.00
C PRO A 72 28.96 10.98 1.98
N SER A 73 29.83 11.38 1.04
CA SER A 73 30.31 10.51 -0.02
C SER A 73 31.25 9.45 0.55
N LEU A 74 30.74 8.23 0.72
CA LEU A 74 31.50 7.08 1.17
C LEU A 74 32.17 6.39 -0.04
N PRO A 75 33.43 5.93 0.08
CA PRO A 75 34.09 5.14 -0.95
C PRO A 75 33.42 3.76 -1.01
N LEU A 76 32.40 3.64 -1.86
CA LEU A 76 31.64 2.42 -2.10
C LEU A 76 31.89 1.90 -3.52
N PRO A 77 31.80 0.58 -3.75
CA PRO A 77 31.77 0.00 -5.09
C PRO A 77 30.71 0.69 -5.95
N TRP A 78 31.00 0.89 -7.24
CA TRP A 78 30.18 1.62 -8.21
C TRP A 78 28.68 1.28 -8.18
N ILE A 79 28.32 0.01 -8.01
CA ILE A 79 26.93 -0.45 -7.89
C ILE A 79 26.26 0.10 -6.62
N LYS A 80 26.92 -0.01 -5.46
CA LYS A 80 26.42 0.53 -4.19
C LYS A 80 26.35 2.05 -4.25
N ARG A 81 27.32 2.69 -4.91
CA ARG A 81 27.32 4.14 -5.14
C ARG A 81 26.14 4.58 -6.01
N PHE A 82 25.77 3.81 -7.03
CA PHE A 82 24.58 4.07 -7.85
C PHE A 82 23.28 3.91 -7.05
N VAL A 83 23.17 2.89 -6.19
CA VAL A 83 21.98 2.69 -5.34
C VAL A 83 21.85 3.77 -4.27
N CYS A 84 22.96 4.17 -3.64
CA CYS A 84 22.96 5.16 -2.56
C CYS A 84 22.83 6.60 -3.07
N TYR A 85 23.55 6.96 -4.14
CA TYR A 85 23.69 8.35 -4.59
C TYR A 85 23.13 8.62 -6.00
N GLY A 86 22.66 7.58 -6.70
CA GLY A 86 22.17 7.72 -8.06
C GLY A 86 20.84 8.49 -8.13
N LYS A 87 20.80 9.52 -8.99
CA LYS A 87 19.58 10.19 -9.50
C LYS A 87 18.70 10.91 -8.45
N ILE A 88 19.23 11.28 -7.29
CA ILE A 88 18.48 11.98 -6.22
C ILE A 88 17.87 13.30 -6.70
N ARG A 89 18.66 14.22 -7.31
CA ARG A 89 18.15 15.51 -7.83
C ARG A 89 17.01 15.34 -8.84
N THR A 90 17.13 14.37 -9.75
CA THR A 90 16.08 14.15 -10.75
C THR A 90 14.83 13.49 -10.19
N THR A 91 14.86 13.00 -8.95
CA THR A 91 13.72 12.32 -8.33
C THR A 91 12.78 13.35 -7.68
N GLU A 92 13.33 14.39 -7.07
CA GLU A 92 12.57 15.53 -6.54
C GLU A 92 11.76 16.24 -7.64
N GLU A 93 12.41 16.62 -8.75
CA GLU A 93 11.73 17.25 -9.89
C GLU A 93 10.58 16.40 -10.45
N ARG A 94 10.76 15.08 -10.46
CA ARG A 94 9.73 14.13 -10.92
C ARG A 94 8.58 14.05 -9.94
N LEU A 95 8.87 14.04 -8.63
CA LEU A 95 7.84 14.04 -7.61
C LEU A 95 7.02 15.33 -7.69
N THR A 96 7.66 16.49 -7.80
CA THR A 96 6.97 17.78 -7.95
C THR A 96 6.04 17.78 -9.17
N ARG A 97 6.51 17.30 -10.33
CA ARG A 97 5.66 17.13 -11.51
C ARG A 97 4.54 16.12 -11.33
N LEU A 98 4.73 15.13 -10.47
CA LEU A 98 3.71 14.12 -10.21
C LEU A 98 2.61 14.68 -9.33
N LEU A 99 2.99 15.46 -8.31
CA LEU A 99 2.08 16.20 -7.43
C LEU A 99 1.27 17.26 -8.18
N ASP A 100 1.81 17.80 -9.27
CA ASP A 100 1.11 18.77 -10.15
C ASP A 100 0.17 18.07 -11.14
N ASP A 101 0.58 16.94 -11.74
CA ASP A 101 -0.21 16.22 -12.75
C ASP A 101 -1.39 15.41 -12.18
N PHE A 102 -1.44 15.15 -10.87
CA PHE A 102 -2.42 14.24 -10.26
C PHE A 102 -2.94 14.75 -8.92
N GLU A 103 -4.19 14.39 -8.59
CA GLU A 103 -4.76 14.64 -7.27
C GLU A 103 -4.32 13.56 -6.27
N PHE A 104 -3.79 14.00 -5.14
CA PHE A 104 -3.40 13.12 -4.04
C PHE A 104 -4.40 13.20 -2.89
N SER A 105 -4.60 12.06 -2.23
CA SER A 105 -5.47 11.94 -1.07
C SER A 105 -4.82 11.00 -0.06
N THR A 106 -5.28 11.05 1.18
CA THR A 106 -4.79 10.14 2.22
C THR A 106 -5.34 8.73 1.97
N VAL A 107 -4.54 7.71 2.29
CA VAL A 107 -4.98 6.30 2.21
C VAL A 107 -6.29 6.11 2.99
N ARG A 108 -6.43 6.75 4.14
CA ARG A 108 -7.66 6.76 4.94
C ARG A 108 -8.86 7.29 4.16
N LYS A 109 -8.76 8.46 3.52
CA LYS A 109 -9.88 9.05 2.78
C LYS A 109 -10.25 8.21 1.56
N VAL A 110 -9.24 7.64 0.89
CA VAL A 110 -9.45 6.71 -0.23
C VAL A 110 -10.19 5.45 0.25
N LEU A 111 -9.76 4.85 1.37
CA LEU A 111 -10.42 3.71 1.99
C LEU A 111 -11.90 3.98 2.30
N LEU A 112 -12.21 5.10 2.97
CA LEU A 112 -13.59 5.49 3.25
C LEU A 112 -14.40 5.69 1.95
N SER A 113 -13.81 6.29 0.92
CA SER A 113 -14.50 6.52 -0.35
C SER A 113 -14.81 5.22 -1.11
N MET A 114 -13.96 4.20 -0.96
CA MET A 114 -14.19 2.88 -1.56
C MET A 114 -15.28 2.12 -0.81
N GLU A 115 -15.35 2.29 0.51
CA GLU A 115 -16.40 1.71 1.35
C GLU A 115 -17.81 2.23 1.02
N LEU A 116 -17.92 3.51 0.63
CA LEU A 116 -19.18 4.11 0.16
C LEU A 116 -19.61 3.62 -1.23
N LYS A 117 -18.69 3.08 -2.03
CA LYS A 117 -18.98 2.53 -3.38
C LYS A 117 -19.33 1.06 -3.38
N ILE A 118 -19.07 0.35 -2.29
CA ILE A 118 -19.45 -1.05 -2.12
C ILE A 118 -20.87 -1.06 -1.55
N PRO A 119 -21.91 -1.47 -2.31
CA PRO A 119 -23.22 -1.66 -1.72
C PRO A 119 -23.09 -2.70 -0.62
N ASN A 120 -23.39 -2.26 0.59
CA ASN A 120 -23.25 -2.98 1.83
C ASN A 120 -24.24 -4.17 1.87
N SER A 121 -23.93 -5.26 1.15
CA SER A 121 -24.79 -6.44 1.08
C SER A 121 -24.48 -7.47 2.17
N LYS A 122 -23.49 -7.25 3.04
CA LYS A 122 -23.13 -8.21 4.10
C LYS A 122 -22.66 -7.58 5.42
N LEU A 123 -23.45 -6.68 6.00
CA LEU A 123 -23.26 -6.24 7.39
C LEU A 123 -24.56 -6.27 8.24
N GLN A 124 -25.50 -7.17 7.96
CA GLN A 124 -26.72 -7.31 8.79
C GLN A 124 -26.78 -8.54 9.71
N ASN A 125 -25.71 -9.33 9.85
CA ASN A 125 -25.81 -10.59 10.62
C ASN A 125 -24.80 -10.70 11.77
N ALA A 126 -24.36 -9.57 12.35
CA ALA A 126 -23.52 -9.56 13.55
C ALA A 126 -24.26 -9.11 14.82
N ASN A 127 -25.59 -9.20 14.83
CA ASN A 127 -26.41 -8.91 16.01
C ASN A 127 -27.08 -10.18 16.54
N THR A 128 -26.29 -11.06 17.13
CA THR A 128 -26.79 -11.98 18.16
C THR A 128 -25.86 -11.91 19.37
N CYS A 129 -25.89 -10.77 20.07
CA CYS A 129 -25.44 -10.71 21.45
C CYS A 129 -26.40 -11.55 22.30
N LEU A 130 -25.97 -12.73 22.74
CA LEU A 130 -26.59 -13.43 23.87
C LEU A 130 -26.29 -12.62 25.15
N PRO A 131 -27.29 -12.38 26.02
CA PRO A 131 -27.12 -11.49 27.17
C PRO A 131 -26.31 -12.14 28.28
N ALA A 132 -25.66 -11.27 29.06
CA ALA A 132 -24.87 -11.55 30.24
C ALA A 132 -25.48 -12.59 31.20
N GLY A 133 -24.65 -13.49 31.73
CA GLY A 133 -25.07 -14.45 32.75
C GLY A 133 -23.95 -15.27 33.37
N ARG A 134 -23.31 -14.70 34.41
CA ARG A 134 -22.86 -15.38 35.65
C ARG A 134 -22.00 -16.65 35.49
N CYS A 135 -20.68 -16.51 35.63
CA CYS A 135 -19.81 -17.63 36.00
C CYS A 135 -20.21 -18.16 37.38
N SER A 136 -20.56 -19.44 37.47
CA SER A 136 -20.65 -20.19 38.73
C SER A 136 -20.01 -21.56 38.52
N ASN A 137 -19.04 -21.85 39.39
CA ASN A 137 -18.31 -23.11 39.50
C ASN A 137 -19.27 -24.29 39.69
N VAL A 138 -19.02 -25.43 39.02
CA VAL A 138 -18.94 -26.75 39.68
C VAL A 138 -17.96 -27.63 38.89
N HIS A 139 -16.81 -27.86 39.51
CA HIS A 139 -15.89 -28.95 39.21
C HIS A 139 -16.37 -30.13 40.07
N ASN A 140 -16.83 -31.24 39.50
CA ASN A 140 -16.59 -32.55 40.13
C ASN A 140 -16.80 -33.76 39.20
N SER A 141 -15.79 -34.63 39.22
CA SER A 141 -15.84 -36.10 39.19
C SER A 141 -16.47 -36.86 38.01
N LYS A 142 -15.57 -37.44 37.20
CA LYS A 142 -15.60 -38.86 36.69
C LYS A 142 -16.12 -39.84 37.76
N PRO A 143 -16.54 -41.11 37.48
CA PRO A 143 -16.03 -41.97 36.40
C PRO A 143 -17.02 -42.94 35.70
N GLN A 144 -16.55 -43.42 34.54
CA GLN A 144 -16.60 -44.78 33.96
C GLN A 144 -17.84 -45.69 34.12
N ARG A 145 -18.36 -46.12 32.97
CA ARG A 145 -18.47 -47.54 32.61
C ARG A 145 -18.34 -47.73 31.11
#